data_AF-A0A8H3YJB5-F1
#
_entry.id   AF-A0A8H3YJB5-F1
#
_cell.length_a   1.000
_cell.length_b   1.000
_cell.length_c   1.000
_cell.angle_alpha   90.00
_cell.angle_beta   90.00
_cell.angle_gamma   90.00
#
_symmetry.space_group_name_H-M   'P 1'
#
loop_
_entity.id
_entity.type
_entity.pdbx_description
1 polymer ?
#
loop_
_entity_poly.entity_id
_entity_poly.type
_entity_poly.pdbx_seq_one_letter_code
_entity_poly.pdbx_strand_id
1 'polypeptide(L)'
;MSTYEDDHNISAQEHSTTSTRAGDASDYAARDAPRSFEEFMTELQRIVGATRFGDGPTGTSGVDGGGLMVDEDLYEEIFGNLDTLGGNVRGASPDFIKALPRVTEAEINVYPGDDQNQSCPICLLSYAQILTELEYAEAADYHVGGNVDEMGLRRLPCGSGREDTTETGTKGHIICGKCAAKWLRLNNTCPLCRAQMDQSIPSTSTQSDTQAEPMLRLFQSLFGHAREGEQNADTPSSGRDGGTDGFGQFGMMGGHSRPREDDDFNSMYS
;
A
#
# COMPACT_ATOMS: atom_id res chain seq x y z
N MET A 1 -6.04 48.72 7.90
CA MET A 1 -6.62 48.27 9.18
C MET A 1 -6.83 46.77 9.04
N SER A 2 -6.13 45.85 9.68
CA SER A 2 -5.22 45.86 10.83
C SER A 2 -4.11 44.83 10.56
N THR A 3 -2.86 45.19 10.82
CA THR A 3 -1.68 44.31 10.81
C THR A 3 -1.57 43.71 12.20
N TYR A 4 -1.59 42.38 12.32
CA TYR A 4 -1.44 41.69 13.61
C TYR A 4 -0.06 41.03 13.63
N GLU A 5 0.91 41.79 14.12
CA GLU A 5 2.21 41.30 14.58
C GLU A 5 2.01 41.02 16.08
N ASP A 6 2.10 39.75 16.50
CA ASP A 6 2.06 39.40 17.92
C ASP A 6 3.37 38.69 18.28
N ASP A 7 4.12 39.40 19.12
CA ASP A 7 5.44 39.09 19.64
C ASP A 7 5.40 37.90 20.61
N HIS A 8 6.17 36.86 20.32
CA HIS A 8 6.52 35.85 21.33
C HIS A 8 7.97 36.03 21.80
N ASN A 9 8.08 36.83 22.85
CA ASN A 9 9.23 37.03 23.72
C ASN A 9 9.40 35.81 24.66
N ILE A 10 10.37 34.94 24.38
CA ILE A 10 10.84 33.91 25.33
C ILE A 10 12.14 34.40 25.94
N SER A 11 12.03 34.98 27.14
CA SER A 11 13.15 35.35 27.99
C SER A 11 13.64 34.14 28.79
N ALA A 12 14.96 33.99 28.82
CA ALA A 12 15.74 32.96 29.48
C ALA A 12 15.49 32.86 31.00
N GLN A 13 15.53 31.64 31.52
CA GLN A 13 15.72 31.40 32.94
C GLN A 13 16.87 30.41 33.15
N GLU A 14 17.98 30.94 33.64
CA GLU A 14 19.21 30.24 33.98
C GLU A 14 19.07 29.58 35.37
N HIS A 15 19.40 28.29 35.48
CA HIS A 15 19.68 27.66 36.76
C HIS A 15 20.91 26.74 36.68
N SER A 16 22.01 27.21 37.28
CA SER A 16 23.10 26.45 37.93
C SER A 16 22.52 25.43 38.94
N THR A 17 23.13 24.30 39.35
CA THR A 17 24.54 23.97 39.61
C THR A 17 24.72 22.46 39.94
N THR A 18 25.87 21.90 39.55
CA THR A 18 26.70 20.83 40.20
C THR A 18 26.07 19.64 40.94
N SER A 19 26.44 18.42 40.51
CA SER A 19 26.78 17.34 41.47
C SER A 19 27.73 16.30 40.86
N THR A 20 28.97 16.34 41.34
CA THR A 20 30.04 15.38 41.02
C THR A 20 29.85 14.12 41.87
N ARG A 21 29.74 12.95 41.24
CA ARG A 21 29.97 11.68 41.94
C ARG A 21 30.69 10.68 41.04
N ALA A 22 31.94 10.41 41.40
CA ALA A 22 32.80 9.41 40.79
C ALA A 22 32.27 8.00 41.12
N GLY A 23 32.03 7.22 40.08
CA GLY A 23 31.67 5.81 40.17
C GLY A 23 31.42 5.25 38.78
N ASP A 24 32.45 4.63 38.19
CA ASP A 24 32.47 3.71 37.05
C ASP A 24 31.19 3.68 36.19
N ALA A 25 30.93 4.81 35.54
CA ALA A 25 29.83 4.97 34.62
C ALA A 25 30.36 4.70 33.21
N SER A 26 29.62 3.88 32.46
CA SER A 26 29.87 3.56 31.05
C SER A 26 30.41 4.78 30.28
N ASP A 27 31.27 4.58 29.28
CA ASP A 27 31.71 5.64 28.34
C ASP A 27 30.57 6.42 27.66
N TYR A 28 29.31 6.03 27.89
CA TYR A 28 28.07 6.74 27.53
C TYR A 28 27.48 7.64 28.64
N ALA A 29 28.16 7.83 29.78
CA ALA A 29 27.66 8.67 30.86
C ALA A 29 27.68 10.14 30.46
N ALA A 30 26.48 10.69 30.23
CA ALA A 30 26.10 12.10 30.12
C ALA A 30 27.24 13.05 29.76
N ARG A 31 27.57 13.13 28.47
CA ARG A 31 28.31 14.28 27.95
C ARG A 31 27.47 15.52 28.24
N ASP A 32 28.10 16.57 28.77
CA ASP A 32 27.41 17.85 29.00
C ASP A 32 26.75 18.31 27.70
N ALA A 33 25.50 18.75 27.79
CA ALA A 33 24.79 19.29 26.65
C ALA A 33 25.55 20.53 26.12
N PRO A 34 25.74 20.66 24.80
CA PRO A 34 26.43 21.80 24.21
C PRO A 34 25.69 23.09 24.58
N ARG A 35 26.43 24.16 24.91
CA ARG A 35 25.86 25.43 25.38
C ARG A 35 25.32 26.27 24.23
N SER A 36 25.71 25.95 23.00
CA SER A 36 25.21 26.57 21.78
C SER A 36 25.13 25.57 20.63
N PHE A 37 24.32 25.92 19.63
CA PHE A 37 24.22 25.15 18.39
C PHE A 37 25.56 25.10 17.63
N GLU A 38 26.34 26.16 17.68
CA GLU A 38 27.63 26.26 16.99
C GLU A 38 28.69 25.35 17.64
N GLU A 39 28.66 25.22 18.98
CA GLU A 39 29.47 24.25 19.73
C GLU A 39 29.08 22.81 19.38
N PHE A 40 27.77 22.52 19.29
CA PHE A 40 27.27 21.22 18.85
C PHE A 40 27.73 20.86 17.42
N MET A 41 27.61 21.79 16.47
CA MET A 41 28.03 21.57 15.08
C MET A 41 29.55 21.39 14.96
N THR A 42 30.33 22.12 15.77
CA THR A 42 31.79 21.96 15.83
C THR A 42 32.18 20.59 16.39
N GLU A 43 31.48 20.11 17.42
CA GLU A 43 31.73 18.79 18.00
C GLU A 43 31.34 17.66 17.03
N LEU A 44 30.24 17.80 16.28
CA LEU A 44 29.88 16.87 15.21
C LEU A 44 30.95 16.80 14.11
N GLN A 45 31.47 17.96 13.68
CA GLN A 45 32.56 18.00 12.70
C GLN A 45 33.83 17.34 13.22
N ARG A 46 34.13 17.49 14.53
CA ARG A 46 35.27 16.82 15.17
C ARG A 46 35.12 15.31 15.20
N ILE A 47 33.93 14.79 15.52
CA ILE A 47 33.65 13.35 15.56
C ILE A 47 33.74 12.74 14.16
N VAL A 48 33.11 13.36 13.17
CA VAL A 48 33.12 12.89 11.77
C VAL A 48 34.53 12.99 11.17
N GLY A 49 35.28 14.05 11.49
CA GLY A 49 36.66 14.22 11.06
C GLY A 49 37.62 13.20 11.70
N ALA A 50 37.41 12.84 12.97
CA ALA A 50 38.25 11.87 13.68
C ALA A 50 38.10 10.44 13.13
N THR A 51 36.95 10.09 12.56
CA THR A 51 36.73 8.75 11.96
C THR A 51 37.43 8.53 10.61
N ARG A 52 38.04 9.56 9.99
CA ARG A 52 38.63 9.46 8.64
C ARG A 52 40.16 9.30 8.57
N PHE A 53 40.87 9.16 9.70
CA PHE A 53 42.32 8.96 9.70
C PHE A 53 42.70 7.52 10.10
N GLY A 54 42.36 6.57 9.23
CA GLY A 54 43.18 5.38 9.04
C GLY A 54 44.14 5.67 7.90
N ASP A 55 45.41 5.95 8.21
CA ASP A 55 46.49 6.21 7.24
C ASP A 55 46.73 4.97 6.35
N GLY A 56 45.95 4.85 5.29
CA GLY A 56 46.24 4.00 4.14
C GLY A 56 46.79 4.89 3.01
N PRO A 57 48.06 4.76 2.62
CA PRO A 57 48.59 5.56 1.53
C PRO A 57 48.13 4.96 0.20
N THR A 58 47.77 5.85 -0.73
CA THR A 58 47.52 5.66 -2.17
C THR A 58 46.10 5.27 -2.57
N GLY A 59 45.42 6.22 -3.23
CA GLY A 59 44.19 5.94 -3.97
C GLY A 59 43.30 7.16 -4.12
N THR A 60 43.62 8.00 -5.09
CA THR A 60 42.81 9.14 -5.54
C THR A 60 41.34 8.77 -5.78
N SER A 61 40.41 9.36 -5.05
CA SER A 61 39.15 9.80 -5.64
C SER A 61 38.47 10.81 -4.73
N GLY A 62 38.23 12.01 -5.25
CA GLY A 62 37.42 13.01 -4.58
C GLY A 62 36.02 12.46 -4.37
N VAL A 63 35.53 12.53 -3.14
CA VAL A 63 34.13 12.32 -2.84
C VAL A 63 33.70 13.43 -1.90
N ASP A 64 32.74 14.16 -2.44
CA ASP A 64 31.97 15.24 -1.84
C ASP A 64 31.47 14.88 -0.44
N GLY A 65 31.11 15.92 0.32
CA GLY A 65 30.63 15.84 1.71
C GLY A 65 29.32 15.08 1.85
N GLY A 66 29.37 13.75 1.69
CA GLY A 66 28.30 12.83 2.00
C GLY A 66 28.12 12.76 3.51
N GLY A 67 26.98 13.27 3.99
CA GLY A 67 26.45 12.84 5.27
C GLY A 67 26.40 11.31 5.31
N LEU A 68 26.45 10.74 6.51
CA LEU A 68 26.30 9.31 6.78
C LEU A 68 24.88 8.86 6.39
N MET A 69 24.55 8.94 5.11
CA MET A 69 23.44 8.24 4.51
C MET A 69 23.87 6.78 4.59
N VAL A 70 23.17 6.00 5.41
CA VAL A 70 23.29 4.55 5.33
C VAL A 70 23.00 4.20 3.88
N ASP A 71 23.98 3.63 3.18
CA ASP A 71 23.81 3.25 1.77
C ASP A 71 22.51 2.47 1.63
N GLU A 72 21.65 2.90 0.71
CA GLU A 72 20.34 2.28 0.48
C GLU A 72 20.49 0.79 0.16
N ASP A 73 21.58 0.46 -0.54
CA ASP A 73 22.04 -0.89 -0.84
C ASP A 73 22.32 -1.73 0.42
N LEU A 74 22.86 -1.13 1.50
CA LEU A 74 23.11 -1.82 2.77
C LEU A 74 21.81 -2.10 3.53
N TYR A 75 20.82 -1.21 3.41
CA TYR A 75 19.47 -1.46 3.90
C TYR A 75 18.84 -2.61 3.11
N GLU A 76 18.95 -2.63 1.79
CA GLU A 76 18.48 -3.74 0.97
C GLU A 76 19.23 -5.05 1.25
N GLU A 77 20.52 -5.01 1.57
CA GLU A 77 21.28 -6.23 1.90
C GLU A 77 20.87 -6.80 3.26
N ILE A 78 20.73 -5.97 4.29
CA ILE A 78 20.37 -6.41 5.65
C ILE A 78 18.92 -6.87 5.71
N PHE A 79 18.01 -6.17 5.05
CA PHE A 79 16.58 -6.46 5.10
C PHE A 79 16.08 -7.33 3.94
N GLY A 80 16.77 -7.34 2.80
CA GLY A 80 16.44 -8.17 1.63
C GLY A 80 16.97 -9.61 1.73
N ASN A 81 18.08 -9.85 2.45
CA ASN A 81 18.55 -11.22 2.71
C ASN A 81 17.83 -11.92 3.87
N LEU A 82 16.86 -11.27 4.52
CA LEU A 82 16.05 -11.92 5.55
C LEU A 82 15.21 -13.08 4.96
N ASP A 83 14.86 -12.99 3.67
CA ASP A 83 14.14 -14.05 2.96
C ASP A 83 15.03 -15.26 2.61
N THR A 84 16.35 -15.07 2.45
CA THR A 84 17.30 -16.11 2.02
C THR A 84 17.99 -16.85 3.18
N LEU A 85 18.02 -16.29 4.38
CA LEU A 85 18.74 -16.88 5.53
C LEU A 85 17.99 -17.99 6.30
N GLY A 86 16.95 -18.60 5.71
CA GLY A 86 16.50 -19.96 6.05
C GLY A 86 15.95 -20.20 7.47
N GLY A 87 15.73 -19.15 8.27
CA GLY A 87 15.18 -19.25 9.62
C GLY A 87 13.76 -18.70 9.67
N ASN A 88 12.75 -19.57 9.55
CA ASN A 88 11.32 -19.27 9.77
C ASN A 88 10.90 -17.84 9.37
N VAL A 89 10.63 -17.62 8.08
CA VAL A 89 10.11 -16.36 7.52
C VAL A 89 8.98 -15.85 8.42
N ARG A 90 9.25 -14.80 9.20
CA ARG A 90 8.30 -14.24 10.17
C ARG A 90 7.23 -13.36 9.51
N GLY A 91 7.38 -13.09 8.22
CA GLY A 91 6.51 -12.25 7.42
C GLY A 91 5.45 -13.01 6.62
N ALA A 92 4.50 -12.25 6.09
CA ALA A 92 3.55 -12.72 5.10
C ALA A 92 4.19 -12.72 3.69
N SER A 93 3.79 -13.68 2.86
CA SER A 93 4.26 -13.74 1.47
C SER A 93 3.83 -12.49 0.67
N PRO A 94 4.62 -12.05 -0.32
CA PRO A 94 4.26 -10.91 -1.16
C PRO A 94 2.95 -11.15 -1.92
N ASP A 95 2.65 -12.39 -2.30
CA ASP A 95 1.40 -12.75 -2.99
C ASP A 95 0.19 -12.62 -2.07
N PHE A 96 0.32 -13.00 -0.79
CA PHE A 96 -0.72 -12.78 0.21
C PHE A 96 -1.01 -11.28 0.38
N ILE A 97 0.04 -10.46 0.47
CA ILE A 97 -0.07 -9.00 0.61
C ILE A 97 -0.79 -8.39 -0.59
N LYS A 98 -0.46 -8.84 -1.82
CA LYS A 98 -1.14 -8.40 -3.05
C LYS A 98 -2.61 -8.84 -3.11
N ALA A 99 -2.92 -10.02 -2.55
CA ALA A 99 -4.28 -10.57 -2.50
C ALA A 99 -5.17 -9.93 -1.42
N LEU A 100 -4.64 -9.03 -0.59
CA LEU A 100 -5.44 -8.33 0.42
C LEU A 100 -6.56 -7.51 -0.23
N PRO A 101 -7.80 -7.56 0.29
CA PRO A 101 -8.92 -6.80 -0.25
C PRO A 101 -8.60 -5.31 -0.33
N ARG A 102 -8.78 -4.73 -1.52
CA ARG A 102 -8.70 -3.28 -1.73
C ARG A 102 -9.96 -2.63 -1.20
N VAL A 103 -9.81 -1.54 -0.47
CA VAL A 103 -10.94 -0.76 0.04
C VAL A 103 -11.24 0.37 -0.93
N THR A 104 -12.50 0.49 -1.36
CA THR A 104 -12.98 1.56 -2.23
C THR A 104 -13.51 2.75 -1.42
N GLU A 105 -13.64 3.91 -2.04
CA GLU A 105 -14.20 5.10 -1.39
C GLU A 105 -15.63 4.86 -0.85
N ALA A 106 -16.45 4.13 -1.62
CA ALA A 106 -17.80 3.76 -1.22
C ALA A 106 -17.81 2.95 0.09
N GLU A 107 -16.85 2.04 0.27
CA GLU A 107 -16.74 1.28 1.52
C GLU A 107 -16.32 2.15 2.70
N ILE A 108 -15.45 3.14 2.51
CA ILE A 108 -14.98 4.02 3.59
C ILE A 108 -16.13 4.84 4.15
N ASN A 109 -16.98 5.37 3.26
CA ASN A 109 -18.14 6.18 3.64
C ASN A 109 -19.23 5.38 4.39
N VAL A 110 -19.24 4.06 4.21
CA VAL A 110 -20.20 3.17 4.90
C VAL A 110 -19.82 2.93 6.37
N TYR A 111 -18.56 3.14 6.77
CA TYR A 111 -18.14 2.96 8.16
C TYR A 111 -18.50 4.22 8.98
N PRO A 112 -19.56 4.20 9.80
CA PRO A 112 -20.02 5.37 10.56
C PRO A 112 -19.23 5.53 11.88
N GLY A 113 -17.97 5.10 11.90
CA GLY A 113 -17.13 5.12 13.10
C GLY A 113 -16.33 6.41 13.17
N ASP A 114 -16.63 7.26 14.16
CA ASP A 114 -15.95 8.49 14.57
C ASP A 114 -15.05 9.11 13.49
N ASP A 115 -15.56 10.18 12.87
CA ASP A 115 -14.99 11.05 11.83
C ASP A 115 -13.52 11.47 12.03
N GLN A 116 -12.93 11.19 13.20
CA GLN A 116 -11.60 11.62 13.61
C GLN A 116 -10.46 10.69 13.18
N ASN A 117 -10.71 9.45 12.76
CA ASN A 117 -9.64 8.46 12.52
C ASN A 117 -9.60 7.85 11.10
N GLN A 118 -9.93 8.62 10.05
CA GLN A 118 -9.78 8.20 8.65
C GLN A 118 -8.35 8.39 8.11
N SER A 119 -7.35 7.91 8.86
CA SER A 119 -5.94 7.98 8.43
C SER A 119 -5.21 6.66 8.67
N CYS A 120 -4.19 6.41 7.86
CA CYS A 120 -3.35 5.24 8.04
C CYS A 120 -2.58 5.37 9.37
N PRO A 121 -2.69 4.42 10.31
CA PRO A 121 -2.04 4.51 11.62
C PRO A 121 -0.51 4.44 11.56
N ILE A 122 0.07 4.07 10.41
CA ILE A 122 1.51 3.93 10.23
C ILE A 122 2.12 5.20 9.63
N CYS A 123 1.57 5.70 8.51
CA CYS A 123 2.10 6.89 7.83
C CYS A 123 1.32 8.17 8.11
N LEU A 124 0.20 8.09 8.84
CA LEU A 124 -0.67 9.21 9.21
C LEU A 124 -1.31 9.96 8.03
N LEU A 125 -1.14 9.47 6.80
CA LEU A 125 -1.84 10.02 5.63
C LEU A 125 -3.33 9.71 5.72
N SER A 126 -4.16 10.69 5.36
CA SER A 126 -5.61 10.51 5.31
C SER A 126 -6.00 9.52 4.21
N TYR A 127 -7.11 8.81 4.41
CA TYR A 127 -7.63 7.86 3.42
C TYR A 127 -7.98 8.54 2.11
N ALA A 128 -8.57 9.74 2.16
CA ALA A 128 -8.82 10.56 0.98
C ALA A 128 -7.53 10.83 0.19
N GLN A 129 -6.46 11.27 0.87
CA GLN A 129 -5.18 11.53 0.20
C GLN A 129 -4.58 10.28 -0.43
N ILE A 130 -4.64 9.14 0.26
CA ILE A 130 -4.14 7.86 -0.26
C ILE A 130 -4.92 7.41 -1.51
N LEU A 131 -6.23 7.63 -1.55
CA LEU A 131 -7.05 7.32 -2.72
C LEU A 131 -6.75 8.27 -3.89
N THR A 132 -6.59 9.57 -3.64
CA THR A 132 -6.18 10.53 -4.67
C THR A 132 -4.79 10.20 -5.23
N GLU A 133 -3.84 9.76 -4.41
CA GLU A 133 -2.53 9.29 -4.89
C GLU A 133 -2.66 8.06 -5.81
N LEU A 134 -3.55 7.13 -5.48
CA LEU A 134 -3.81 5.96 -6.32
C LEU A 134 -4.41 6.39 -7.67
N GLU A 135 -5.44 7.23 -7.66
CA GLU A 135 -6.10 7.74 -8.87
C GLU A 135 -5.09 8.49 -9.77
N TYR A 136 -4.24 9.33 -9.17
CA TYR A 136 -3.20 10.04 -9.93
C TYR A 136 -2.19 9.08 -10.56
N ALA A 137 -1.77 8.04 -9.83
CA ALA A 137 -0.85 7.05 -10.35
C ALA A 137 -1.46 6.20 -11.47
N GLU A 138 -2.74 5.85 -11.36
CA GLU A 138 -3.50 5.17 -12.41
C GLU A 138 -3.67 6.07 -13.64
N ALA A 139 -4.05 7.33 -13.45
CA ALA A 139 -4.27 8.28 -14.55
C ALA A 139 -3.00 8.68 -15.28
N ALA A 140 -1.85 8.72 -14.59
CA ALA A 140 -0.60 9.17 -15.17
C ALA A 140 0.12 8.06 -15.96
N ASP A 141 -0.42 6.83 -16.03
CA ASP A 141 0.28 5.63 -16.52
C ASP A 141 1.72 5.53 -15.96
N TYR A 142 1.95 6.12 -14.79
CA TYR A 142 3.28 6.49 -14.34
C TYR A 142 3.86 5.33 -13.55
N HIS A 143 4.60 4.47 -14.25
CA HIS A 143 5.32 3.33 -13.66
C HIS A 143 6.70 3.69 -13.10
N VAL A 144 6.99 4.95 -12.82
CA VAL A 144 8.33 5.35 -12.37
C VAL A 144 8.53 4.92 -10.91
N GLY A 145 9.05 3.71 -10.76
CA GLY A 145 9.66 3.18 -9.53
C GLY A 145 8.73 2.56 -8.51
N GLY A 146 7.41 2.53 -8.74
CA GLY A 146 6.43 2.00 -7.78
C GLY A 146 5.53 0.94 -8.38
N ASN A 147 5.27 -0.13 -7.63
CA ASN A 147 4.24 -1.10 -7.98
C ASN A 147 2.86 -0.52 -7.62
N VAL A 148 2.00 -0.29 -8.62
CA VAL A 148 0.61 0.18 -8.43
C VAL A 148 -0.17 -0.78 -7.51
N ASP A 149 0.21 -2.05 -7.46
CA ASP A 149 -0.37 -3.04 -6.55
C ASP A 149 -0.09 -2.80 -5.07
N GLU A 150 0.89 -1.97 -4.73
CA GLU A 150 1.17 -1.59 -3.34
C GLU A 150 0.48 -0.27 -2.97
N MET A 151 -0.25 0.37 -3.88
CA MET A 151 -0.95 1.64 -3.63
C MET A 151 -2.41 1.48 -3.22
N GLY A 152 -2.98 2.56 -2.70
CA GLY A 152 -4.34 2.60 -2.17
C GLY A 152 -4.47 2.06 -0.76
N LEU A 153 -5.70 1.69 -0.39
CA LEU A 153 -6.04 1.15 0.93
C LEU A 153 -6.21 -0.38 0.87
N ARG A 154 -5.82 -1.05 1.95
CA ARG A 154 -5.93 -2.51 2.11
C ARG A 154 -6.63 -2.82 3.42
N ARG A 155 -7.57 -3.77 3.37
CA ARG A 155 -8.25 -4.31 4.54
C ARG A 155 -7.53 -5.57 5.00
N LEU A 156 -7.08 -5.57 6.25
CA LEU A 156 -6.48 -6.74 6.87
C LEU A 156 -7.57 -7.69 7.38
N PRO A 157 -7.46 -9.01 7.17
CA PRO A 157 -8.44 -10.02 7.61
C PRO A 157 -8.38 -10.30 9.12
N CYS A 158 -8.22 -9.26 9.93
CA CYS A 158 -8.11 -9.35 11.38
C CYS A 158 -9.37 -8.81 12.06
N GLY A 159 -9.82 -9.47 13.13
CA GLY A 159 -11.05 -9.07 13.86
C GLY A 159 -12.26 -9.98 13.66
N SER A 160 -12.12 -11.06 12.88
CA SER A 160 -13.13 -12.12 12.71
C SER A 160 -13.08 -13.23 13.77
N GLY A 161 -12.14 -13.16 14.72
CA GLY A 161 -11.90 -14.22 15.72
C GLY A 161 -12.97 -14.39 16.80
N ARG A 162 -14.16 -13.83 16.63
CA ARG A 162 -15.31 -14.14 17.49
C ARG A 162 -16.47 -14.55 16.60
N GLU A 163 -16.87 -15.80 16.80
CA GLU A 163 -17.69 -16.72 16.00
C GLU A 163 -19.14 -16.28 15.72
N ASP A 164 -19.41 -14.97 15.62
CA ASP A 164 -20.74 -14.48 15.26
C ASP A 164 -20.68 -13.78 13.88
N THR A 165 -20.47 -14.61 12.87
CA THR A 165 -20.69 -14.29 11.45
C THR A 165 -22.18 -14.18 11.18
N THR A 166 -22.83 -13.13 11.65
CA THR A 166 -24.12 -12.70 11.11
C THR A 166 -23.85 -11.72 9.98
N GLU A 167 -23.80 -12.25 8.74
CA GLU A 167 -24.06 -11.72 7.38
C GLU A 167 -23.75 -10.25 6.98
N THR A 168 -23.37 -9.34 7.88
CA THR A 168 -23.29 -7.91 7.57
C THR A 168 -22.07 -7.28 8.24
N GLY A 169 -20.97 -7.16 7.49
CA GLY A 169 -19.90 -6.21 7.82
C GLY A 169 -18.57 -6.86 8.17
N THR A 170 -17.70 -6.89 7.17
CA THR A 170 -16.30 -7.32 7.21
C THR A 170 -15.46 -6.51 8.21
N LYS A 171 -15.44 -6.92 9.48
CA LYS A 171 -14.56 -6.37 10.51
C LYS A 171 -13.10 -6.65 10.14
N GLY A 172 -12.43 -5.62 9.65
CA GLY A 172 -11.02 -5.65 9.27
C GLY A 172 -10.42 -4.27 9.47
N HIS A 173 -9.17 -4.22 9.94
CA HIS A 173 -8.45 -2.96 10.05
C HIS A 173 -7.97 -2.48 8.68
N ILE A 174 -8.14 -1.19 8.41
CA ILE A 174 -7.75 -0.56 7.14
C ILE A 174 -6.41 0.14 7.34
N ILE A 175 -5.49 -0.08 6.41
CA ILE A 175 -4.19 0.59 6.35
C ILE A 175 -3.82 0.87 4.89
N CYS A 176 -2.88 1.77 4.61
CA CYS A 176 -2.42 1.96 3.22
C CYS A 176 -1.58 0.78 2.74
N GLY A 177 -1.64 0.47 1.44
CA GLY A 177 -0.96 -0.66 0.83
C GLY A 177 0.56 -0.64 1.03
N LYS A 178 1.19 0.54 0.90
CA LYS A 178 2.64 0.72 1.08
C LYS A 178 3.07 0.32 2.49
N CYS A 179 2.32 0.77 3.50
CA CYS A 179 2.59 0.42 4.90
C CYS A 179 2.23 -1.04 5.20
N ALA A 180 1.15 -1.57 4.62
CA ALA A 180 0.79 -2.99 4.74
C ALA A 180 1.92 -3.89 4.23
N ALA A 181 2.44 -3.61 3.03
CA ALA A 181 3.49 -4.39 2.41
C ALA A 181 4.78 -4.38 3.25
N LYS A 182 5.25 -3.19 3.65
CA LYS A 182 6.44 -3.05 4.50
C LYS A 182 6.26 -3.75 5.84
N TRP A 183 5.12 -3.54 6.50
CA TRP A 183 4.86 -4.12 7.82
C TRP A 183 4.74 -5.64 7.77
N LEU A 184 3.93 -6.17 6.84
CA LEU A 184 3.64 -7.61 6.76
C LEU A 184 4.83 -8.44 6.31
N ARG A 185 5.74 -7.89 5.49
CA ARG A 185 7.03 -8.55 5.16
C ARG A 185 7.89 -8.80 6.40
N LEU A 186 7.85 -7.89 7.39
CA LEU A 186 8.62 -8.01 8.63
C LEU A 186 7.84 -8.75 9.73
N ASN A 187 6.52 -8.56 9.78
CA ASN A 187 5.66 -9.03 10.86
C ASN A 187 4.35 -9.60 10.28
N ASN A 188 4.10 -10.90 10.44
CA ASN A 188 2.83 -11.49 10.03
C ASN A 188 1.66 -11.19 11.02
N THR A 189 1.50 -9.94 11.45
CA THR A 189 0.48 -9.50 12.43
C THR A 189 -0.12 -8.15 12.09
N CYS A 190 -1.36 -7.90 12.54
CA CYS A 190 -1.99 -6.59 12.41
C CYS A 190 -1.27 -5.54 13.28
N PRO A 191 -0.92 -4.34 12.75
CA PRO A 191 -0.34 -3.28 13.57
C PRO A 191 -1.29 -2.74 14.66
N LEU A 192 -2.61 -2.86 14.44
CA LEU A 192 -3.63 -2.33 15.35
C LEU A 192 -4.07 -3.33 16.43
N CYS A 193 -4.41 -4.57 16.06
CA CYS A 193 -4.88 -5.57 17.03
C CYS A 193 -3.90 -6.72 17.31
N ARG A 194 -2.74 -6.74 16.67
CA ARG A 194 -1.71 -7.80 16.79
C ARG A 194 -2.19 -9.23 16.47
N ALA A 195 -3.38 -9.38 15.89
CA ALA A 195 -3.86 -10.67 15.39
C ALA A 195 -2.90 -11.19 14.31
N GLN A 196 -2.58 -12.49 14.36
CA GLN A 196 -1.81 -13.15 13.30
C GLN A 196 -2.65 -13.20 12.03
N MET A 197 -2.00 -13.00 10.88
CA MET A 197 -2.65 -13.18 9.59
C MET A 197 -2.45 -14.62 9.13
N ASP A 198 -3.55 -15.34 8.98
CA ASP A 198 -3.52 -16.66 8.37
C ASP A 198 -3.19 -16.50 6.88
N GLN A 199 -2.01 -17.00 6.49
CA GLN A 199 -1.54 -16.97 5.11
C GLN A 199 -2.22 -18.03 4.23
N SER A 200 -3.29 -18.67 4.71
CA SER A 200 -4.16 -19.47 3.85
C SER A 200 -4.75 -18.50 2.85
N ILE A 201 -4.08 -18.34 1.72
CA ILE A 201 -4.48 -17.50 0.60
C ILE A 201 -5.96 -17.82 0.41
N PRO A 202 -6.90 -16.91 0.74
CA PRO A 202 -8.26 -17.12 0.29
C PRO A 202 -8.07 -17.21 -1.21
N SER A 203 -8.36 -18.39 -1.76
CA SER A 203 -8.34 -18.61 -3.19
C SER A 203 -9.49 -17.76 -3.70
N THR A 204 -9.26 -16.45 -3.79
CA THR A 204 -10.19 -15.45 -4.25
C THR A 204 -10.33 -15.82 -5.71
N SER A 205 -11.36 -16.62 -5.95
CA SER A 205 -11.88 -16.98 -7.24
C SER A 205 -11.74 -15.77 -8.15
N THR A 206 -10.87 -15.88 -9.14
CA THR A 206 -10.80 -15.04 -10.32
C THR A 206 -12.22 -14.91 -10.88
N GLN A 207 -12.97 -13.90 -10.43
CA GLN A 207 -14.32 -13.56 -10.89
C GLN A 207 -14.31 -12.34 -11.82
N SER A 208 -13.13 -11.89 -12.24
CA SER A 208 -12.95 -10.87 -13.26
C SER A 208 -12.33 -11.51 -14.49
N ASP A 209 -13.18 -12.05 -15.37
CA ASP A 209 -12.94 -12.04 -16.84
C ASP A 209 -14.07 -12.69 -17.64
N THR A 210 -15.01 -13.40 -17.01
CA THR A 210 -16.12 -14.05 -17.75
C THR A 210 -17.21 -13.09 -18.24
N GLN A 211 -17.21 -11.80 -17.87
CA GLN A 211 -18.15 -10.82 -18.43
C GLN A 211 -17.60 -10.02 -19.63
N ALA A 212 -16.28 -9.97 -19.83
CA ALA A 212 -15.71 -9.29 -21.00
C ALA A 212 -15.88 -10.13 -22.29
N GLU A 213 -15.81 -11.46 -22.18
CA GLU A 213 -15.99 -12.38 -23.31
C GLU A 213 -17.36 -12.25 -24.02
N PRO A 214 -18.51 -12.21 -23.33
CA PRO A 214 -19.80 -12.07 -24.00
C PRO A 214 -19.97 -10.70 -24.68
N MET A 215 -19.44 -9.60 -24.11
CA MET A 215 -19.49 -8.30 -24.76
C MET A 215 -18.56 -8.20 -25.98
N LEU A 216 -17.36 -8.79 -25.92
CA LEU A 216 -16.46 -8.86 -27.07
C LEU A 216 -17.03 -9.72 -28.20
N ARG A 217 -17.69 -10.84 -27.88
CA ARG A 217 -18.42 -11.64 -28.88
C ARG A 217 -19.59 -10.88 -29.50
N LEU A 218 -20.32 -10.08 -28.71
CA LEU A 218 -21.40 -9.25 -29.23
C LEU A 218 -20.86 -8.17 -30.18
N PHE A 219 -19.74 -7.53 -29.83
CA PHE A 219 -19.09 -6.52 -30.65
C PHE A 219 -18.53 -7.10 -31.95
N GLN A 220 -17.89 -8.27 -31.89
CA GLN A 220 -17.44 -8.99 -33.09
C GLN A 220 -18.62 -9.43 -33.99
N SER A 221 -19.75 -9.83 -33.42
CA SER A 221 -20.94 -10.18 -34.21
C SER A 221 -21.61 -8.97 -34.88
N LEU A 222 -21.57 -7.79 -34.27
CA LEU A 222 -22.20 -6.58 -34.80
C LEU A 222 -21.34 -5.87 -35.86
N PHE A 223 -20.02 -5.88 -35.69
CA PHE A 223 -19.10 -5.11 -36.53
C PHE A 223 -18.16 -5.97 -37.40
N GLY A 224 -18.09 -7.28 -37.19
CA GLY A 224 -17.18 -8.19 -37.90
C GLY A 224 -17.63 -8.67 -39.29
N HIS A 225 -18.77 -8.21 -39.81
CA HIS A 225 -19.27 -8.63 -41.13
C HIS A 225 -19.08 -7.57 -42.23
N ALA A 226 -17.96 -6.84 -42.20
CA ALA A 226 -17.62 -5.92 -43.28
C ALA A 226 -16.84 -6.62 -44.42
N ARG A 227 -17.61 -7.20 -45.35
CA ARG A 227 -17.34 -7.31 -46.80
C ARG A 227 -16.09 -8.08 -47.24
N GLU A 228 -16.20 -9.41 -47.26
CA GLU A 228 -15.54 -10.20 -48.30
C GLU A 228 -16.42 -10.18 -49.56
N GLY A 229 -16.13 -9.22 -50.43
CA GLY A 229 -16.84 -9.03 -51.68
C GLY A 229 -15.92 -8.44 -52.72
N GLU A 230 -14.87 -9.15 -53.10
CA GLU A 230 -14.32 -9.03 -54.45
C GLU A 230 -13.64 -10.33 -54.88
N GLN A 231 -14.19 -10.84 -55.99
CA GLN A 231 -13.96 -12.14 -56.57
C GLN A 231 -12.61 -12.15 -57.29
N ASN A 232 -11.76 -13.13 -57.01
CA ASN A 232 -10.80 -13.60 -58.00
C ASN A 232 -10.88 -15.11 -58.14
N ALA A 233 -11.02 -15.50 -59.39
CA ALA A 233 -11.48 -16.77 -59.86
C ALA A 233 -10.41 -17.86 -59.80
N ASP A 234 -10.91 -19.09 -59.90
CA ASP A 234 -10.27 -20.27 -60.48
C ASP A 234 -9.20 -21.01 -59.68
N THR A 235 -9.64 -22.01 -58.90
CA THR A 235 -9.08 -23.37 -59.07
C THR A 235 -10.09 -24.45 -58.58
N PRO A 236 -10.41 -25.47 -59.39
CA PRO A 236 -11.30 -26.57 -59.00
C PRO A 236 -10.50 -27.79 -58.52
N SER A 237 -10.91 -28.40 -57.42
CA SER A 237 -10.54 -29.77 -57.02
C SER A 237 -11.29 -30.14 -55.73
N SER A 238 -12.56 -30.54 -55.83
CA SER A 238 -12.96 -31.94 -55.80
C SER A 238 -12.65 -32.67 -54.49
N GLY A 239 -13.70 -32.87 -53.68
CA GLY A 239 -14.01 -34.21 -53.18
C GLY A 239 -14.20 -34.37 -51.67
N ARG A 240 -15.38 -34.93 -51.36
CA ARG A 240 -15.76 -35.75 -50.19
C ARG A 240 -16.23 -34.99 -48.95
N ASP A 241 -17.53 -34.97 -48.66
CA ASP A 241 -18.46 -36.05 -48.25
C ASP A 241 -18.50 -36.20 -46.73
N GLY A 242 -19.67 -35.88 -46.15
CA GLY A 242 -20.29 -36.72 -45.12
C GLY A 242 -20.46 -36.16 -43.70
N GLY A 243 -21.72 -36.10 -43.25
CA GLY A 243 -22.16 -36.14 -41.84
C GLY A 243 -22.53 -34.78 -41.26
N THR A 244 -23.76 -34.27 -41.35
CA THR A 244 -25.06 -34.74 -40.81
C THR A 244 -25.15 -34.76 -39.27
N ASP A 245 -26.16 -34.01 -38.80
CA ASP A 245 -27.02 -34.21 -37.63
C ASP A 245 -26.57 -33.70 -36.26
N GLY A 246 -27.39 -32.80 -35.69
CA GLY A 246 -27.25 -32.38 -34.29
C GLY A 246 -28.23 -31.30 -33.83
N PHE A 247 -29.53 -31.47 -34.12
CA PHE A 247 -30.64 -30.65 -33.59
C PHE A 247 -30.72 -30.70 -32.05
N GLY A 248 -30.99 -29.55 -31.43
CA GLY A 248 -31.52 -29.38 -30.06
C GLY A 248 -31.41 -27.90 -29.67
N GLN A 249 -32.42 -27.04 -29.81
CA GLN A 249 -33.76 -26.99 -29.18
C GLN A 249 -33.71 -27.02 -27.64
N PHE A 250 -34.56 -26.18 -27.04
CA PHE A 250 -34.74 -25.83 -25.61
C PHE A 250 -33.83 -24.68 -25.12
N GLY A 251 -34.32 -23.58 -24.57
CA GLY A 251 -35.68 -23.17 -24.23
C GLY A 251 -35.67 -21.76 -23.65
N MET A 252 -36.68 -20.97 -24.00
CA MET A 252 -37.00 -19.70 -23.36
C MET A 252 -37.59 -19.93 -21.97
N MET A 253 -37.11 -19.20 -20.95
CA MET A 253 -37.85 -18.57 -19.83
C MET A 253 -36.88 -17.53 -19.24
N GLY A 254 -37.20 -16.26 -19.05
CA GLY A 254 -38.39 -15.71 -18.40
C GLY A 254 -37.98 -15.25 -17.00
N GLY A 255 -37.84 -13.93 -16.78
CA GLY A 255 -37.40 -13.43 -15.47
C GLY A 255 -37.25 -11.91 -15.42
N HIS A 256 -38.35 -11.18 -15.62
CA HIS A 256 -38.46 -9.80 -15.16
C HIS A 256 -38.43 -9.77 -13.63
N SER A 257 -37.58 -8.92 -13.04
CA SER A 257 -37.77 -8.42 -11.68
C SER A 257 -37.40 -6.94 -11.66
N ARG A 258 -38.41 -6.15 -11.32
CA ARG A 258 -38.45 -4.69 -11.29
C ARG A 258 -37.66 -4.13 -10.10
N PRO A 259 -37.26 -2.84 -10.15
CA PRO A 259 -36.71 -2.15 -8.99
C PRO A 259 -37.78 -1.99 -7.90
N ARG A 260 -37.34 -2.06 -6.65
CA ARG A 260 -38.14 -1.75 -5.47
C ARG A 260 -37.71 -0.37 -4.99
N GLU A 261 -38.40 0.64 -5.50
CA GLU A 261 -38.47 1.97 -4.91
C GLU A 261 -39.64 1.93 -3.93
N ASP A 262 -39.37 2.01 -2.62
CA ASP A 262 -40.31 2.38 -1.56
C ASP A 262 -39.40 2.90 -0.43
N ASP A 263 -39.31 4.22 -0.25
CA ASP A 263 -40.05 4.99 0.75
C ASP A 263 -39.55 4.74 2.19
N ASP A 264 -38.79 5.70 2.71
CA ASP A 264 -38.91 6.19 4.10
C ASP A 264 -38.24 7.57 4.21
N PHE A 265 -38.85 8.51 3.49
CA PHE A 265 -38.87 9.90 3.88
C PHE A 265 -39.75 9.99 5.14
N ASN A 266 -39.27 10.65 6.20
CA ASN A 266 -40.02 11.27 7.31
C ASN A 266 -39.84 10.67 8.74
N SER A 267 -38.99 11.32 9.55
CA SER A 267 -39.23 11.70 10.97
C SER A 267 -37.93 12.39 11.45
N MET A 268 -37.77 13.71 11.59
CA MET A 268 -38.58 14.70 12.29
C MET A 268 -38.91 14.24 13.72
N TYR A 269 -38.08 14.62 14.70
CA TYR A 269 -38.33 14.89 16.13
C TYR A 269 -36.98 15.32 16.71
N SER A 270 -36.74 16.63 16.89
CA SER A 270 -36.97 17.41 18.13
C SER A 270 -35.70 17.56 18.96
#